data_AF-A0A918TYF8-F1
#
_entry.id   AF-A0A918TYF8-F1
#
_cell.length_a   1.000
_cell.length_b   1.000
_cell.length_c   1.000
_cell.angle_alpha   90.00
_cell.angle_beta   90.00
_cell.angle_gamma   90.00
#
_symmetry.space_group_name_H-M   'P 1'
#
loop_
_entity.id
_entity.type
_entity.pdbx_description
1 polymer ?
#
loop_
_entity_poly.entity_id
_entity_poly.type
_entity_poly.pdbx_seq_one_letter_code
_entity_poly.pdbx_strand_id
1 'polypeptide(L)'
;MRAFLGLFLTVSTFVQAEQESPSPKKLDELLLSPSLWEQKLTDVKGQFGAAETKEDEPIRGISPADLERLKKHGVNISKYEVVLPELDWLSSAHKGLRSERGGYSLDEKELGEIVIRGTGNGLSGVTISLYNRGDDSEIGPTKYQTELDAWKASLDRLLEVRPKSRDQRGALPITGWIWQKGNSAYLLEGSINRREKRPEFIRLRIAPLNATSDTKTTVRRDDLADRVKTEGKSTFLEGVPMVDQGSKGYCVVATIERVIRFYGRDFDQHEMARLADTSAGGGTSMEAMEKAFRSITGKANVRTIKIIEFDENQFKRDIRYYNRAAKKAEKATFDYDLDEWIISPTMFWSRVDPEIFREVKADQNGFEFFNNKIKEYIDQGVPLCWTLYLGMFKEGDLPQSHGGHMRLIIGYDEATQEIIYSDSWGEGHEKKRMRADEAFCMTTAIYAMLPTR
;
A
#
# COMPACT_ATOMS: atom_id res chain seq x y z
N MET A 1 -39.41 40.33 33.09
CA MET A 1 -38.56 40.13 31.89
C MET A 1 -37.15 39.75 32.36
N ARG A 2 -36.89 38.44 32.52
CA ARG A 2 -35.56 37.84 32.73
C ARG A 2 -35.63 36.46 32.06
N ALA A 3 -34.84 36.29 31.00
CA ALA A 3 -34.74 35.04 30.25
C ALA A 3 -33.87 34.05 31.04
N PHE A 4 -34.42 32.86 31.31
CA PHE A 4 -33.64 31.70 31.73
C PHE A 4 -33.30 30.91 30.46
N LEU A 5 -32.03 30.96 30.05
CA LEU A 5 -31.48 30.16 28.97
C LEU A 5 -31.17 28.76 29.54
N GLY A 6 -32.04 27.79 29.28
CA GLY A 6 -31.83 26.39 29.63
C GLY A 6 -30.89 25.73 28.63
N LEU A 7 -29.66 25.47 29.06
CA LEU A 7 -28.66 24.69 28.33
C LEU A 7 -29.09 23.21 28.32
N PHE A 8 -29.59 22.70 27.20
CA PHE A 8 -29.81 21.26 27.01
C PHE A 8 -28.52 20.59 26.54
N LEU A 9 -27.81 19.94 27.46
CA LEU A 9 -26.80 18.92 27.14
C LEU A 9 -27.53 17.66 26.68
N THR A 10 -27.53 17.39 25.38
CA THR A 10 -27.94 16.09 24.84
C THR A 10 -26.78 15.10 24.98
N VAL A 11 -26.76 14.37 26.09
CA VAL A 11 -25.93 13.16 26.22
C VAL A 11 -26.56 12.09 25.33
N SER A 12 -25.97 11.85 24.15
CA SER A 12 -26.34 10.70 23.31
C SER A 12 -25.73 9.45 23.92
N THR A 13 -26.50 8.75 24.77
CA THR A 13 -26.18 7.38 25.18
C THR A 13 -26.38 6.45 23.99
N PHE A 14 -25.30 6.04 23.34
CA PHE A 14 -25.33 4.92 22.39
C PHE A 14 -25.50 3.63 23.20
N VAL A 15 -26.68 3.01 23.10
CA VAL A 15 -26.88 1.63 23.54
C VAL A 15 -26.47 0.74 22.37
N GLN A 16 -25.27 0.18 22.43
CA GLN A 16 -24.79 -0.80 21.47
C GLN A 16 -25.18 -2.18 22.00
N ALA A 17 -26.23 -2.78 21.45
CA ALA A 17 -26.52 -4.19 21.68
C ALA A 17 -25.47 -5.02 20.91
N GLU A 18 -24.89 -6.05 21.54
CA GLU A 18 -24.01 -7.01 20.87
C GLU A 18 -24.79 -7.75 19.77
N GLN A 19 -24.67 -7.26 18.54
CA GLN A 19 -24.97 -8.03 17.34
C GLN A 19 -23.89 -9.12 17.23
N GLU A 20 -24.27 -10.39 17.04
CA GLU A 20 -23.31 -11.44 16.66
C GLU A 20 -22.69 -11.05 15.33
N SER A 21 -21.50 -10.44 15.38
CA SER A 21 -20.73 -10.11 14.18
C SER A 21 -20.48 -11.40 13.40
N PRO A 22 -20.53 -11.38 12.06
CA PRO A 22 -20.22 -12.55 11.25
C PRO A 22 -18.86 -13.14 11.66
N SER A 23 -18.79 -14.48 11.77
CA SER A 23 -17.58 -15.18 12.17
C SER A 23 -16.59 -15.27 11.01
N PRO A 24 -15.29 -15.03 11.22
CA PRO A 24 -14.28 -15.16 10.16
C PRO A 24 -14.27 -16.56 9.55
N LYS A 25 -14.16 -16.67 8.22
CA LYS A 25 -14.12 -17.95 7.50
C LYS A 25 -12.84 -18.74 7.86
N LYS A 26 -12.99 -20.02 8.18
CA LYS A 26 -11.86 -20.90 8.51
C LYS A 26 -11.05 -21.26 7.26
N LEU A 27 -9.73 -21.03 7.29
CA LEU A 27 -8.80 -21.40 6.21
C LEU A 27 -8.04 -22.71 6.49
N ASP A 28 -8.32 -23.39 7.60
CA ASP A 28 -7.65 -24.62 8.02
C ASP A 28 -7.62 -25.69 6.92
N GLU A 29 -8.77 -25.97 6.29
CA GLU A 29 -8.88 -26.98 5.23
C GLU A 29 -8.04 -26.64 4.00
N LEU A 30 -7.99 -25.36 3.62
CA LEU A 30 -7.19 -24.89 2.50
C LEU A 30 -5.70 -25.00 2.83
N LEU A 31 -5.26 -24.33 3.90
CA LEU A 31 -3.84 -24.14 4.22
C LEU A 31 -3.15 -25.43 4.67
N LEU A 32 -3.90 -26.40 5.18
CA LEU A 32 -3.38 -27.70 5.62
C LEU A 32 -3.57 -28.79 4.55
N SER A 33 -4.18 -28.48 3.40
CA SER A 33 -4.42 -29.43 2.32
C SER A 33 -3.10 -29.97 1.76
N PRO A 34 -2.97 -31.30 1.57
CA PRO A 34 -1.87 -31.88 0.81
C PRO A 34 -1.81 -31.40 -0.64
N SER A 35 -2.96 -30.96 -1.17
CA SER A 35 -3.12 -30.47 -2.55
C SER A 35 -3.15 -28.94 -2.68
N LEU A 36 -2.63 -28.22 -1.66
CA LEU A 36 -2.65 -26.75 -1.62
C LEU A 36 -2.02 -26.12 -2.87
N TRP A 37 -0.95 -26.72 -3.41
CA TRP A 37 -0.18 -26.12 -4.50
C TRP A 37 -0.81 -26.36 -5.88
N GLU A 38 -1.66 -27.38 -6.00
CA GLU A 38 -2.43 -27.69 -7.21
C GLU A 38 -3.70 -26.82 -7.34
N GLN A 39 -4.10 -26.14 -6.25
CA GLN A 39 -5.26 -25.23 -6.27
C GLN A 39 -5.00 -24.06 -7.22
N LYS A 40 -6.04 -23.68 -7.98
CA LYS A 40 -6.01 -22.46 -8.79
C LYS A 40 -6.52 -21.29 -7.96
N LEU A 41 -5.96 -20.09 -8.21
CA LEU A 41 -6.42 -18.87 -7.56
C LEU A 41 -7.92 -18.60 -7.80
N THR A 42 -8.44 -18.93 -8.98
CA THR A 42 -9.88 -18.80 -9.29
C THR A 42 -10.75 -19.65 -8.38
N ASP A 43 -10.29 -20.85 -8.06
CA ASP A 43 -11.04 -21.82 -7.26
C ASP A 43 -11.00 -21.38 -5.79
N VAL A 44 -9.83 -20.93 -5.31
CA VAL A 44 -9.69 -20.33 -3.98
C VAL A 44 -10.57 -19.09 -3.84
N LYS A 45 -10.57 -18.18 -4.82
CA LYS A 45 -11.44 -16.99 -4.81
C LYS A 45 -12.92 -17.40 -4.80
N GLY A 46 -13.32 -18.38 -5.62
CA GLY A 46 -14.70 -18.85 -5.68
C GLY A 46 -15.17 -19.47 -4.36
N GLN A 47 -14.29 -20.20 -3.66
CA GLN A 47 -14.61 -20.85 -2.39
C GLN A 47 -14.63 -19.85 -1.21
N PHE A 48 -13.72 -18.88 -1.20
CA PHE A 48 -13.48 -18.05 -0.02
C PHE A 48 -13.81 -16.56 -0.20
N GLY A 49 -13.94 -16.04 -1.42
CA GLY A 49 -14.14 -14.63 -1.75
C GLY A 49 -15.56 -14.27 -2.18
N ALA A 50 -16.55 -14.66 -1.39
CA ALA A 50 -17.91 -14.13 -1.45
C ALA A 50 -18.33 -13.64 -0.07
N ALA A 51 -18.85 -12.42 0.06
CA ALA A 51 -19.35 -11.90 1.34
C ALA A 51 -20.43 -12.83 1.90
N GLU A 52 -20.27 -13.22 3.17
CA GLU A 52 -21.43 -13.64 3.94
C GLU A 52 -22.16 -12.38 4.40
N THR A 53 -23.16 -11.95 3.62
CA THR A 53 -24.16 -10.98 4.09
C THR A 53 -25.19 -11.73 4.93
N LYS A 54 -25.24 -11.48 6.25
CA LYS A 54 -26.41 -11.87 7.05
C LYS A 54 -27.50 -10.81 6.86
N GLU A 55 -28.69 -11.22 6.44
CA GLU A 55 -29.88 -10.39 6.59
C GLU A 55 -30.18 -10.21 8.08
N ASP A 56 -30.22 -8.95 8.54
CA ASP A 56 -30.43 -8.63 9.96
C ASP A 56 -31.82 -9.05 10.47
N GLU A 57 -31.83 -9.85 11.54
CA GLU A 57 -32.88 -9.82 12.57
C GLU A 57 -32.88 -8.44 13.27
N PRO A 58 -34.04 -7.95 13.77
CA PRO A 58 -34.12 -6.67 14.45
C PRO A 58 -33.15 -6.58 15.64
N ILE A 59 -32.57 -5.39 15.85
CA ILE A 59 -31.69 -5.06 16.99
C ILE A 59 -32.25 -5.67 18.28
N ARG A 60 -31.58 -6.68 18.84
CA ARG A 60 -32.02 -7.32 20.08
C ARG A 60 -32.09 -6.27 21.19
N GLY A 61 -33.25 -6.18 21.85
CA GLY A 61 -33.49 -5.26 22.97
C GLY A 61 -34.28 -3.99 22.62
N ILE A 62 -34.62 -3.74 21.35
CA ILE A 62 -35.56 -2.68 20.96
C ILE A 62 -36.85 -3.35 20.47
N SER A 63 -37.97 -3.08 21.15
CA SER A 63 -39.25 -3.61 20.71
C SER A 63 -39.65 -2.99 19.36
N PRO A 64 -40.44 -3.67 18.51
CA PRO A 64 -40.95 -3.08 17.27
C PRO A 64 -41.68 -1.74 17.48
N ALA A 65 -42.31 -1.55 18.64
CA ALA A 65 -42.99 -0.32 19.01
C ALA A 65 -42.00 0.83 19.31
N ASP A 66 -40.88 0.54 19.96
CA ASP A 66 -39.82 1.52 20.22
C ASP A 66 -39.11 1.93 18.92
N LEU A 67 -38.97 1.00 17.98
CA LEU A 67 -38.37 1.25 16.67
C LEU A 67 -39.27 2.17 15.81
N GLU A 68 -40.59 2.00 15.86
CA GLU A 68 -41.55 2.94 15.27
C GLU A 68 -41.49 4.33 15.93
N ARG A 69 -41.37 4.36 17.25
CA ARG A 69 -41.33 5.61 18.02
C ARG A 69 -40.07 6.43 17.74
N LEU A 70 -38.92 5.77 17.58
CA LEU A 70 -37.66 6.39 17.17
C LEU A 70 -37.73 6.96 15.75
N LYS A 71 -38.33 6.21 14.81
CA LYS A 71 -38.58 6.69 13.43
C LYS A 71 -39.49 7.93 13.42
N LYS A 72 -40.57 7.94 14.22
CA LYS A 72 -41.47 9.11 14.36
C LYS A 72 -40.78 10.35 14.95
N HIS A 73 -39.67 10.18 15.65
CA HIS A 73 -38.85 11.27 16.19
C HIS A 73 -37.64 11.62 15.31
N GLY A 74 -37.59 11.14 14.06
CA GLY A 74 -36.54 11.48 13.11
C GLY A 74 -35.18 10.83 13.38
N VAL A 75 -35.13 9.85 14.28
CA VAL A 75 -33.91 9.06 14.54
C VAL A 75 -33.79 8.01 13.44
N ASN A 76 -32.84 8.22 12.52
CA ASN A 76 -32.53 7.24 11.50
C ASN A 76 -31.62 6.17 12.11
N ILE A 77 -32.17 4.96 12.31
CA ILE A 77 -31.38 3.80 12.71
C ILE A 77 -30.83 3.19 11.42
N SER A 78 -29.60 3.57 11.05
CA SER A 78 -28.88 2.90 9.97
C SER A 78 -28.59 1.46 10.39
N LYS A 79 -29.04 0.50 9.59
CA LYS A 79 -28.52 -0.87 9.66
C LYS A 79 -27.04 -0.78 9.28
N TYR A 80 -26.15 -1.23 10.16
CA TYR A 80 -24.74 -1.37 9.83
C TYR A 80 -24.55 -2.82 9.38
N GLU A 81 -24.47 -3.04 8.07
CA GLU A 81 -24.01 -4.32 7.55
C GLU A 81 -22.51 -4.43 7.85
N VAL A 82 -22.14 -5.36 8.73
CA VAL A 82 -20.74 -5.72 8.94
C VAL A 82 -20.35 -6.67 7.81
N VAL A 83 -19.75 -6.13 6.75
CA VAL A 83 -19.17 -6.93 5.67
C VAL A 83 -17.74 -7.30 6.06
N LEU A 84 -17.48 -8.60 6.18
CA LEU A 84 -16.12 -9.08 6.43
C LEU A 84 -15.28 -8.94 5.15
N PRO A 85 -13.97 -8.60 5.26
CA PRO A 85 -13.08 -8.57 4.12
C PRO A 85 -13.01 -9.91 3.38
N GLU A 86 -12.92 -9.84 2.07
CA GLU A 86 -12.87 -11.00 1.18
C GLU A 86 -11.47 -11.20 0.60
N LEU A 87 -11.24 -12.37 0.01
CA LEU A 87 -10.11 -12.62 -0.87
C LEU A 87 -10.45 -12.07 -2.27
N ASP A 88 -9.83 -10.95 -2.60
CA ASP A 88 -9.96 -10.28 -3.89
C ASP A 88 -8.68 -10.32 -4.69
N TRP A 89 -8.78 -10.05 -6.00
CA TRP A 89 -7.62 -10.04 -6.86
C TRP A 89 -6.66 -8.93 -6.45
N LEU A 90 -5.38 -9.28 -6.31
CA LEU A 90 -4.33 -8.31 -6.06
C LEU A 90 -4.12 -7.38 -7.28
N SER A 91 -4.46 -7.87 -8.46
CA SER A 91 -4.32 -7.16 -9.74
C SER A 91 -5.16 -7.83 -10.83
N SER A 92 -5.48 -7.11 -11.90
CA SER A 92 -6.15 -7.61 -13.12
C SER A 92 -5.36 -8.70 -13.85
N ALA A 93 -4.07 -8.91 -13.52
CA ALA A 93 -3.30 -10.04 -14.01
C ALA A 93 -3.69 -11.38 -13.35
N HIS A 94 -4.50 -11.34 -12.28
CA HIS A 94 -4.99 -12.51 -11.53
C HIS A 94 -3.88 -13.45 -11.04
N LYS A 95 -2.69 -12.91 -10.71
CA LYS A 95 -1.52 -13.66 -10.20
C LYS A 95 -1.46 -13.74 -8.67
N GLY A 96 -2.45 -13.21 -7.98
CA GLY A 96 -2.57 -13.34 -6.53
C GLY A 96 -3.88 -12.82 -6.00
N LEU A 97 -4.21 -13.24 -4.78
CA LEU A 97 -5.33 -12.77 -4.00
C LEU A 97 -4.83 -12.04 -2.75
N ARG A 98 -5.60 -11.07 -2.27
CA ARG A 98 -5.38 -10.34 -1.02
C ARG A 98 -6.67 -10.28 -0.22
N SER A 99 -6.56 -10.33 1.10
CA SER A 99 -7.63 -9.93 2.00
C SER A 99 -7.08 -9.08 3.14
N GLU A 100 -7.88 -8.11 3.60
CA GLU A 100 -7.58 -7.34 4.80
C GLU A 100 -7.91 -8.15 6.08
N ARG A 101 -7.54 -7.58 7.23
CA ARG A 101 -7.77 -8.20 8.53
C ARG A 101 -9.26 -8.45 8.81
N GLY A 102 -9.57 -9.58 9.43
CA GLY A 102 -10.88 -9.84 10.03
C GLY A 102 -11.78 -10.76 9.22
N GLY A 103 -11.45 -11.02 7.95
CA GLY A 103 -12.25 -11.91 7.09
C GLY A 103 -12.10 -13.39 7.39
N TYR A 104 -10.96 -13.80 7.94
CA TYR A 104 -10.53 -15.19 7.98
C TYR A 104 -9.94 -15.61 9.33
N SER A 105 -9.95 -16.92 9.59
CA SER A 105 -9.35 -17.52 10.78
C SER A 105 -8.51 -18.77 10.47
N LEU A 106 -7.59 -19.10 11.38
CA LEU A 106 -6.83 -20.35 11.42
C LEU A 106 -6.74 -20.81 12.89
N ASP A 107 -7.06 -22.07 13.18
CA ASP A 107 -7.19 -22.57 14.56
C ASP A 107 -8.08 -21.67 15.42
N GLU A 108 -9.21 -21.22 14.84
CA GLU A 108 -10.22 -20.35 15.46
C GLU A 108 -9.73 -18.94 15.84
N LYS A 109 -8.50 -18.60 15.49
CA LYS A 109 -7.93 -17.27 15.69
C LYS A 109 -8.06 -16.44 14.43
N GLU A 110 -8.52 -15.20 14.60
CA GLU A 110 -8.61 -14.23 13.51
C GLU A 110 -7.24 -13.96 12.88
N LEU A 111 -7.22 -13.84 11.57
CA LEU A 111 -6.05 -13.50 10.77
C LEU A 111 -6.05 -12.01 10.42
N GLY A 112 -4.84 -11.43 10.35
CA GLY A 112 -4.61 -10.14 9.73
C GLY A 112 -4.61 -10.25 8.20
N GLU A 113 -3.84 -9.40 7.53
CA GLU A 113 -3.73 -9.42 6.07
C GLU A 113 -3.26 -10.79 5.54
N ILE A 114 -3.91 -11.24 4.47
CA ILE A 114 -3.58 -12.47 3.76
C ILE A 114 -3.20 -12.12 2.33
N VAL A 115 -2.07 -12.65 1.86
CA VAL A 115 -1.64 -12.57 0.46
C VAL A 115 -1.34 -13.97 -0.06
N ILE A 116 -2.13 -14.43 -1.04
CA ILE A 116 -1.94 -15.70 -1.73
C ILE A 116 -1.39 -15.40 -3.12
N ARG A 117 -0.26 -16.00 -3.49
CA ARG A 117 0.36 -15.81 -4.81
C ARG A 117 0.25 -17.08 -5.63
N GLY A 118 0.01 -16.94 -6.92
CA GLY A 118 -0.03 -18.05 -7.86
C GLY A 118 0.94 -17.85 -9.03
N THR A 119 1.29 -18.98 -9.63
CA THR A 119 1.82 -19.04 -10.99
C THR A 119 0.75 -19.64 -11.91
N GLY A 120 1.01 -19.71 -13.22
CA GLY A 120 0.08 -20.34 -14.16
C GLY A 120 -0.26 -21.81 -13.85
N ASN A 121 0.53 -22.47 -12.99
CA ASN A 121 0.40 -23.89 -12.65
C ASN A 121 -0.19 -24.16 -11.25
N GLY A 122 -0.59 -23.12 -10.51
CA GLY A 122 -1.15 -23.27 -9.15
C GLY A 122 -0.57 -22.27 -8.16
N LEU A 123 -0.83 -22.48 -6.87
CA LEU A 123 -0.34 -21.59 -5.82
C LEU A 123 1.19 -21.68 -5.68
N SER A 124 1.81 -20.56 -5.30
CA SER A 124 3.26 -20.40 -5.18
C SER A 124 3.71 -19.94 -3.81
N GLY A 125 2.80 -19.38 -3.02
CA GLY A 125 3.06 -19.03 -1.63
C GLY A 125 1.87 -18.33 -0.99
N VAL A 126 1.82 -18.41 0.34
CA VAL A 126 0.85 -17.73 1.19
C VAL A 126 1.62 -16.96 2.26
N THR A 127 1.28 -15.69 2.45
CA THR A 127 1.79 -14.85 3.54
C THR A 127 0.61 -14.35 4.35
N ILE A 128 0.70 -14.49 5.67
CA ILE A 128 -0.33 -14.06 6.61
C ILE A 128 0.31 -13.20 7.68
N SER A 129 -0.15 -11.95 7.80
CA SER A 129 0.17 -11.06 8.91
C SER A 129 -0.65 -11.49 10.13
N LEU A 130 0.01 -11.96 11.19
CA LEU A 130 -0.65 -12.38 12.44
C LEU A 130 -0.61 -11.28 13.50
N TYR A 131 0.43 -10.45 13.43
CA TYR A 131 0.53 -9.17 14.11
C TYR A 131 1.48 -8.30 13.29
N ASN A 132 1.17 -7.02 13.11
CA ASN A 132 2.07 -6.02 12.56
C ASN A 132 1.75 -4.68 13.20
N ARG A 133 2.75 -4.03 13.81
CA ARG A 133 2.59 -2.72 14.47
C ARG A 133 2.02 -1.64 13.54
N GLY A 134 2.25 -1.77 12.23
CA GLY A 134 1.71 -0.88 11.23
C GLY A 134 0.19 -0.88 11.13
N ASP A 135 -0.40 -2.08 11.18
CA ASP A 135 -1.81 -2.30 10.91
C ASP A 135 -2.61 -2.45 12.21
N ASP A 136 -1.97 -3.02 13.23
CA ASP A 136 -2.56 -3.32 14.53
C ASP A 136 -2.24 -2.28 15.60
N SER A 137 -3.04 -2.27 16.65
CA SER A 137 -2.74 -1.53 17.86
C SER A 137 -1.40 -1.99 18.47
N GLU A 138 -0.60 -1.04 18.95
CA GLU A 138 0.67 -1.35 19.60
C GLU A 138 0.45 -2.24 20.83
N ILE A 139 1.26 -3.29 20.95
CA ILE A 139 1.21 -4.23 22.08
C ILE A 139 2.55 -4.25 22.82
N GLY A 140 2.50 -4.49 24.13
CA GLY A 140 3.71 -4.67 24.93
C GLY A 140 4.43 -6.00 24.68
N PRO A 141 5.71 -6.11 25.06
CA PRO A 141 6.54 -7.30 24.81
C PRO A 141 5.97 -8.59 25.42
N THR A 142 5.31 -8.52 26.57
CA THR A 142 4.67 -9.68 27.21
C THR A 142 3.52 -10.21 26.37
N LYS A 143 2.60 -9.33 25.93
CA LYS A 143 1.47 -9.72 25.08
C LYS A 143 1.98 -10.30 23.76
N TYR A 144 2.96 -9.65 23.14
CA TYR A 144 3.61 -10.16 21.93
C TYR A 144 4.18 -11.58 22.10
N GLN A 145 4.91 -11.84 23.19
CA GLN A 145 5.47 -13.17 23.43
C GLN A 145 4.36 -14.21 23.64
N THR A 146 3.30 -13.86 24.38
CA THR A 146 2.11 -14.70 24.54
C THR A 146 1.46 -15.02 23.19
N GLU A 147 1.27 -14.04 22.32
CA GLU A 147 0.70 -14.26 20.98
C GLU A 147 1.59 -15.16 20.12
N LEU A 148 2.91 -14.93 20.12
CA LEU A 148 3.87 -15.74 19.35
C LEU A 148 3.87 -17.20 19.81
N ASP A 149 3.89 -17.43 21.13
CA ASP A 149 3.85 -18.76 21.73
C ASP A 149 2.50 -19.44 21.46
N ALA A 150 1.40 -18.68 21.52
CA ALA A 150 0.07 -19.19 21.21
C ALA A 150 -0.03 -19.62 19.74
N TRP A 151 0.51 -18.84 18.79
CA TRP A 151 0.56 -19.21 17.37
C TRP A 151 1.45 -20.43 17.12
N LYS A 152 2.61 -20.51 17.78
CA LYS A 152 3.47 -21.69 17.71
C LYS A 152 2.73 -22.93 18.20
N ALA A 153 2.03 -22.85 19.34
CA ALA A 153 1.28 -23.96 19.90
C ALA A 153 0.12 -24.39 18.98
N SER A 154 -0.56 -23.45 18.33
CA SER A 154 -1.57 -23.73 17.30
C SER A 154 -0.98 -24.50 16.13
N LEU A 155 0.16 -24.06 15.58
CA LEU A 155 0.83 -24.74 14.47
C LEU A 155 1.38 -26.12 14.86
N ASP A 156 1.90 -26.29 16.08
CA ASP A 156 2.31 -27.59 16.60
C ASP A 156 1.14 -28.59 16.62
N ARG A 157 -0.05 -28.15 17.04
CA ARG A 157 -1.28 -28.98 17.03
C ARG A 157 -1.77 -29.28 15.63
N LEU A 158 -1.93 -28.25 14.78
CA LEU A 158 -2.48 -28.42 13.42
C LEU A 158 -1.57 -29.26 12.51
N LEU A 159 -0.26 -29.08 12.63
CA LEU A 159 0.69 -29.71 11.71
C LEU A 159 1.14 -31.08 12.22
N GLU A 160 1.12 -31.35 13.53
CA GLU A 160 1.48 -32.65 14.13
C GLU A 160 2.89 -33.13 13.72
N VAL A 161 3.77 -32.19 13.36
CA VAL A 161 5.18 -32.44 13.03
C VAL A 161 6.07 -31.57 13.89
N ARG A 162 7.27 -32.03 14.20
CA ARG A 162 8.19 -31.27 15.04
C ARG A 162 8.81 -30.11 14.26
N PRO A 163 8.76 -28.86 14.76
CA PRO A 163 9.42 -27.73 14.11
C PRO A 163 10.94 -27.76 14.29
N LYS A 164 11.62 -27.06 13.38
CA LYS A 164 13.03 -26.64 13.52
C LYS A 164 13.08 -25.14 13.82
N SER A 165 13.95 -24.70 14.72
CA SER A 165 14.18 -23.27 14.93
C SER A 165 14.85 -22.65 13.69
N ARG A 166 14.48 -21.41 13.39
CA ARG A 166 14.96 -20.63 12.25
C ARG A 166 15.31 -19.21 12.67
N ASP A 167 15.96 -19.07 13.82
CA ASP A 167 16.34 -17.75 14.33
C ASP A 167 17.37 -17.08 13.41
N GLN A 168 17.17 -15.78 13.17
CA GLN A 168 18.09 -14.96 12.41
C GLN A 168 18.63 -13.84 13.29
N ARG A 169 19.96 -13.73 13.31
CA ARG A 169 20.65 -12.58 13.93
C ARG A 169 20.81 -11.48 12.90
N GLY A 170 20.63 -10.22 13.32
CA GLY A 170 20.75 -9.08 12.43
C GLY A 170 20.24 -7.80 13.07
N ALA A 171 20.10 -6.75 12.25
CA ALA A 171 19.51 -5.47 12.67
C ALA A 171 18.05 -5.64 13.15
N LEU A 172 17.34 -6.60 12.57
CA LEU A 172 16.14 -7.21 13.16
C LEU A 172 16.44 -8.65 13.55
N PRO A 173 16.52 -8.96 14.86
CA PRO A 173 16.55 -10.34 15.27
C PRO A 173 15.17 -10.96 15.02
N ILE A 174 15.15 -12.03 14.24
CA ILE A 174 13.95 -12.84 14.01
C ILE A 174 14.06 -14.09 14.89
N THR A 175 13.01 -14.36 15.63
CA THR A 175 12.78 -15.66 16.26
C THR A 175 11.78 -16.40 15.38
N GLY A 176 12.05 -17.67 15.06
CA GLY A 176 11.14 -18.39 14.17
C GLY A 176 11.23 -19.90 14.24
N TRP A 177 10.19 -20.53 13.70
CA TRP A 177 10.04 -21.98 13.63
C TRP A 177 9.53 -22.38 12.26
N ILE A 178 10.10 -23.45 11.71
CA ILE A 178 9.68 -24.04 10.45
C ILE A 178 9.18 -25.47 10.66
N TRP A 179 7.97 -25.73 10.17
CA TRP A 179 7.37 -27.06 10.08
C TRP A 179 7.38 -27.48 8.61
N GLN A 180 7.64 -28.76 8.36
CA GLN A 180 7.58 -29.34 7.02
C GLN A 180 6.58 -30.50 7.06
N LYS A 181 5.48 -30.38 6.31
CA LYS A 181 4.40 -31.38 6.24
C LYS A 181 4.02 -31.58 4.77
N GLY A 182 4.16 -32.81 4.27
CA GLY A 182 3.99 -33.10 2.84
C GLY A 182 4.96 -32.26 1.99
N ASN A 183 4.45 -31.62 0.94
CA ASN A 183 5.21 -30.71 0.09
C ASN A 183 5.20 -29.25 0.59
N SER A 184 4.76 -28.97 1.82
CA SER A 184 4.62 -27.61 2.34
C SER A 184 5.61 -27.31 3.47
N ALA A 185 6.21 -26.13 3.42
CA ALA A 185 6.93 -25.51 4.53
C ALA A 185 6.09 -24.39 5.14
N TYR A 186 5.89 -24.43 6.45
CA TYR A 186 5.21 -23.40 7.24
C TYR A 186 6.24 -22.73 8.12
N LEU A 187 6.44 -21.43 7.97
CA LEU A 187 7.44 -20.65 8.68
C LEU A 187 6.74 -19.55 9.49
N LEU A 188 6.72 -19.73 10.80
CA LEU A 188 6.28 -18.70 11.76
C LEU A 188 7.50 -17.87 12.16
N GLU A 189 7.39 -16.56 12.05
CA GLU A 189 8.44 -15.61 12.38
C GLU A 189 7.88 -14.49 13.24
N GLY A 190 8.63 -14.10 14.26
CA GLY A 190 8.34 -12.92 15.07
C GLY A 190 9.59 -12.04 15.20
N SER A 191 9.39 -10.74 15.20
CA SER A 191 10.45 -9.76 15.41
C SER A 191 10.11 -8.76 16.51
N ILE A 192 11.10 -8.51 17.37
CA ILE A 192 11.06 -7.47 18.40
C ILE A 192 12.31 -6.60 18.33
N ASN A 193 12.13 -5.28 18.39
CA ASN A 193 13.24 -4.35 18.59
C ASN A 193 13.76 -4.53 20.02
N ARG A 194 14.94 -5.13 20.17
CA ARG A 194 15.53 -5.43 21.50
C ARG A 194 15.86 -4.17 22.32
N ARG A 195 16.21 -3.05 21.67
CA ARG A 195 16.61 -1.82 22.36
C ARG A 195 15.39 -1.12 22.97
N GLU A 196 14.33 -1.03 22.19
CA GLU A 196 13.09 -0.35 22.60
C GLU A 196 12.09 -1.32 23.26
N LYS A 197 12.39 -2.62 23.26
CA LYS A 197 11.46 -3.70 23.64
C LYS A 197 10.12 -3.59 22.92
N ARG A 198 10.14 -3.10 21.69
CA ARG A 198 8.96 -2.82 20.88
C ARG A 198 8.72 -3.95 19.88
N PRO A 199 7.59 -4.68 19.99
CA PRO A 199 7.16 -5.64 18.98
C PRO A 199 7.02 -4.99 17.60
N GLU A 200 7.47 -5.67 16.55
CA GLU A 200 7.33 -5.19 15.18
C GLU A 200 6.30 -6.02 14.42
N PHE A 201 6.45 -7.35 14.38
CA PHE A 201 5.49 -8.22 13.69
C PHE A 201 5.53 -9.68 14.18
N ILE A 202 4.46 -10.42 13.89
CA ILE A 202 4.35 -11.88 13.86
C ILE A 202 3.75 -12.25 12.48
N ARG A 203 4.37 -13.20 11.78
CA ARG A 203 3.98 -13.57 10.42
C ARG A 203 4.07 -15.07 10.20
N LEU A 204 3.13 -15.61 9.44
CA LEU A 204 3.18 -16.97 8.91
C LEU A 204 3.42 -16.92 7.39
N ARG A 205 4.42 -17.66 6.92
CA ARG A 205 4.70 -17.90 5.50
C ARG A 205 4.55 -19.36 5.18
N ILE A 206 3.86 -19.67 4.08
CA ILE A 206 3.65 -21.05 3.61
C ILE A 206 4.15 -21.11 2.16
N ALA A 207 5.02 -22.06 1.86
CA ALA A 207 5.60 -22.22 0.52
C ALA A 207 5.82 -23.70 0.17
N PRO A 208 5.81 -24.08 -1.12
CA PRO A 208 6.13 -25.45 -1.51
C PRO A 208 7.61 -25.75 -1.28
N LEU A 209 7.93 -26.95 -0.78
CA LEU A 209 9.31 -27.41 -0.60
C LEU A 209 10.02 -27.59 -1.95
N ASN A 210 9.27 -28.04 -2.94
CA ASN A 210 9.74 -28.25 -4.30
C ASN A 210 9.58 -27.01 -5.19
N ALA A 211 9.39 -25.81 -4.61
CA ALA A 211 9.47 -24.59 -5.38
C ALA A 211 10.85 -24.58 -6.06
N THR A 212 10.89 -24.94 -7.35
CA THR A 212 12.12 -24.84 -8.12
C THR A 212 12.56 -23.41 -8.00
N SER A 213 13.84 -23.25 -7.71
CA SER A 213 14.53 -21.96 -7.67
C SER A 213 14.57 -21.27 -9.05
N ASP A 214 13.57 -21.49 -9.92
CA ASP A 214 13.46 -20.92 -11.26
C ASP A 214 13.28 -19.40 -11.25
N THR A 215 13.17 -18.79 -10.06
CA THR A 215 13.04 -17.34 -9.87
C THR A 215 14.22 -16.69 -9.14
N LYS A 216 15.33 -17.41 -8.84
CA LYS A 216 16.51 -16.83 -8.15
C LYS A 216 17.64 -16.36 -9.05
N THR A 217 17.42 -16.21 -10.34
CA THR A 217 18.28 -15.29 -11.10
C THR A 217 17.76 -13.89 -10.87
N THR A 218 18.38 -13.19 -9.91
CA THR A 218 18.31 -11.73 -9.83
C THR A 218 18.47 -11.19 -11.26
N VAL A 219 17.48 -10.45 -11.74
CA VAL A 219 17.48 -9.89 -13.10
C VAL A 219 18.68 -8.98 -13.19
N ARG A 220 19.60 -9.25 -14.12
CA ARG A 220 20.75 -8.37 -14.34
C ARG A 220 20.27 -7.13 -15.04
N ARG A 221 21.02 -6.03 -14.89
CA ARG A 221 20.68 -4.78 -15.56
C ARG A 221 20.50 -4.95 -17.07
N ASP A 222 21.33 -5.78 -17.70
CA ASP A 222 21.31 -6.01 -19.15
C ASP A 222 20.04 -6.74 -19.62
N ASP A 223 19.37 -7.49 -18.72
CA ASP A 223 18.14 -8.23 -19.02
C ASP A 223 16.88 -7.36 -18.87
N LEU A 224 17.01 -6.13 -18.35
CA LEU A 224 15.85 -5.27 -18.10
C LEU A 224 15.21 -4.75 -19.39
N ALA A 225 16.01 -4.55 -20.44
CA ALA A 225 15.51 -4.10 -21.74
C ALA A 225 14.48 -5.08 -22.33
N ASP A 226 14.57 -6.37 -22.03
CA ASP A 226 13.61 -7.38 -22.48
C ASP A 226 12.20 -7.19 -21.89
N ARG A 227 12.09 -6.41 -20.80
CA ARG A 227 10.81 -6.07 -20.17
C ARG A 227 10.15 -4.85 -20.80
N VAL A 228 10.82 -4.19 -21.74
CA VAL A 228 10.26 -3.06 -22.49
C VAL A 228 9.35 -3.59 -23.59
N LYS A 229 8.12 -3.09 -23.63
CA LYS A 229 7.14 -3.35 -24.67
C LYS A 229 6.76 -2.07 -25.38
N THR A 230 6.50 -2.19 -26.68
CA THR A 230 5.95 -1.13 -27.50
C THR A 230 4.60 -1.58 -28.05
N GLU A 231 3.56 -0.80 -27.77
CA GLU A 231 2.21 -0.99 -28.31
C GLU A 231 1.79 0.32 -29.00
N GLY A 232 1.71 0.32 -30.33
CA GLY A 232 1.44 1.53 -31.09
C GLY A 232 2.52 2.59 -30.90
N LYS A 233 2.19 3.69 -30.22
CA LYS A 233 3.10 4.80 -29.89
C LYS A 233 3.52 4.83 -28.42
N SER A 234 3.04 3.88 -27.63
CA SER A 234 3.34 3.74 -26.22
C SER A 234 4.51 2.78 -26.01
N THR A 235 5.48 3.18 -25.20
CA THR A 235 6.57 2.32 -24.70
C THR A 235 6.41 2.18 -23.19
N PHE A 236 6.37 0.95 -22.67
CA PHE A 236 6.17 0.69 -21.24
C PHE A 236 6.80 -0.62 -20.78
N LEU A 237 6.94 -0.77 -19.46
CA LEU A 237 7.48 -1.95 -18.81
C LEU A 237 6.36 -2.96 -18.53
N GLU A 238 6.51 -4.17 -19.05
CA GLU A 238 5.62 -5.29 -18.77
C GLU A 238 6.05 -6.05 -17.51
N GLY A 239 5.08 -6.55 -16.74
CA GLY A 239 5.34 -7.46 -15.63
C GLY A 239 5.84 -6.78 -14.35
N VAL A 240 5.63 -5.45 -14.21
CA VAL A 240 5.78 -4.77 -12.91
C VAL A 240 4.77 -5.38 -11.93
N PRO A 241 5.22 -6.03 -10.85
CA PRO A 241 4.32 -6.71 -9.93
C PRO A 241 3.45 -5.69 -9.19
N MET A 242 2.22 -6.08 -8.87
CA MET A 242 1.36 -5.31 -7.99
C MET A 242 1.65 -5.65 -6.54
N VAL A 243 1.70 -4.61 -5.72
CA VAL A 243 1.72 -4.65 -4.27
C VAL A 243 0.72 -3.60 -3.85
N ASP A 244 -0.35 -4.06 -3.21
CA ASP A 244 -1.32 -3.17 -2.59
C ASP A 244 -0.73 -2.62 -1.29
N GLN A 245 -0.75 -1.30 -1.12
CA GLN A 245 -0.24 -0.62 0.05
C GLN A 245 -1.20 -0.68 1.26
N GLY A 246 -2.46 -1.09 1.04
CA GLY A 246 -3.51 -1.06 2.05
C GLY A 246 -3.92 0.35 2.48
N SER A 247 -4.56 0.47 3.64
CA SER A 247 -5.24 1.68 4.10
C SER A 247 -4.34 2.71 4.83
N LYS A 248 -3.03 2.49 4.92
CA LYS A 248 -2.07 3.37 5.63
C LYS A 248 -0.91 3.76 4.72
N GLY A 249 -0.22 4.86 5.01
CA GLY A 249 0.74 5.58 4.14
C GLY A 249 2.04 4.82 3.78
N TYR A 250 1.89 3.60 3.25
CA TYR A 250 2.92 2.67 2.85
C TYR A 250 3.28 2.76 1.36
N CYS A 251 2.82 3.80 0.65
CA CYS A 251 3.11 3.98 -0.77
C CYS A 251 4.60 3.91 -1.09
N VAL A 252 5.46 4.43 -0.21
CA VAL A 252 6.93 4.33 -0.35
C VAL A 252 7.42 2.88 -0.25
N VAL A 253 6.94 2.12 0.76
CA VAL A 253 7.33 0.71 0.97
C VAL A 253 6.83 -0.15 -0.18
N ALA A 254 5.57 0.01 -0.57
CA ALA A 254 4.96 -0.71 -1.68
C ALA A 254 5.67 -0.40 -3.00
N THR A 255 5.94 0.87 -3.31
CA THR A 255 6.69 1.27 -4.52
C THR A 255 8.06 0.59 -4.58
N ILE A 256 8.83 0.65 -3.49
CA ILE A 256 10.18 0.06 -3.44
C ILE A 256 10.13 -1.46 -3.59
N GLU A 257 9.18 -2.12 -2.93
CA GLU A 257 8.97 -3.56 -3.06
C GLU A 257 8.71 -3.95 -4.51
N ARG A 258 7.81 -3.22 -5.19
CA ARG A 258 7.45 -3.52 -6.58
C ARG A 258 8.67 -3.48 -7.48
N VAL A 259 9.56 -2.51 -7.30
CA VAL A 259 10.82 -2.44 -8.06
C VAL A 259 11.76 -3.60 -7.70
N ILE A 260 11.89 -3.95 -6.42
CA ILE A 260 12.79 -5.04 -6.00
C ILE A 260 12.29 -6.40 -6.51
N ARG A 261 10.97 -6.64 -6.46
CA ARG A 261 10.34 -7.83 -7.03
C ARG A 261 10.42 -7.84 -8.55
N PHE A 262 10.32 -6.69 -9.20
CA PHE A 262 10.53 -6.56 -10.65
C PHE A 262 11.96 -7.00 -11.04
N TYR A 263 12.95 -6.78 -10.16
CA TYR A 263 14.32 -7.29 -10.31
C TYR A 263 14.52 -8.74 -9.86
N GLY A 264 13.44 -9.49 -9.60
CA GLY A 264 13.51 -10.90 -9.22
C GLY A 264 14.05 -11.15 -7.82
N ARG A 265 13.99 -10.15 -6.93
CA ARG A 265 14.43 -10.27 -5.54
C ARG A 265 13.24 -10.30 -4.60
N ASP A 266 13.34 -11.15 -3.58
CA ASP A 266 12.40 -11.10 -2.46
C ASP A 266 12.59 -9.82 -1.65
N PHE A 267 11.47 -9.32 -1.12
CA PHE A 267 11.43 -8.13 -0.29
C PHE A 267 10.47 -8.38 0.88
N ASP A 268 10.93 -8.03 2.07
CA ASP A 268 10.16 -8.16 3.30
C ASP A 268 9.56 -6.80 3.68
N GLN A 269 8.27 -6.61 3.40
CA GLN A 269 7.57 -5.36 3.67
C GLN A 269 7.67 -4.94 5.15
N HIS A 270 7.63 -5.87 6.10
CA HIS A 270 7.61 -5.52 7.52
C HIS A 270 8.98 -5.06 8.02
N GLU A 271 10.08 -5.67 7.54
CA GLU A 271 11.42 -5.16 7.84
C GLU A 271 11.57 -3.70 7.36
N MET A 272 10.94 -3.39 6.22
CA MET A 272 11.12 -2.13 5.50
C MET A 272 10.14 -1.06 5.97
N ALA A 273 8.94 -1.45 6.40
CA ALA A 273 7.96 -0.60 7.06
C ALA A 273 8.53 0.03 8.34
N ARG A 274 9.31 -0.72 9.14
CA ARG A 274 10.04 -0.14 10.27
C ARG A 274 11.05 0.92 9.84
N LEU A 275 11.76 0.69 8.74
CA LEU A 275 12.74 1.67 8.23
C LEU A 275 12.06 2.95 7.75
N ALA A 276 10.83 2.84 7.21
CA ALA A 276 9.97 3.99 6.95
C ALA A 276 9.53 4.66 8.26
N ASP A 277 8.93 3.94 9.20
CA ASP A 277 8.37 4.48 10.45
C ASP A 277 9.40 5.15 11.36
N THR A 278 10.61 4.60 11.46
CA THR A 278 11.71 5.23 12.24
C THR A 278 12.23 6.50 11.60
N SER A 279 11.93 6.70 10.31
CA SER A 279 12.43 7.82 9.52
C SER A 279 11.38 8.91 9.35
N ALA A 280 10.10 8.56 9.22
CA ALA A 280 8.96 9.45 9.08
C ALA A 280 8.28 9.62 10.44
N GLY A 281 8.22 10.84 10.98
CA GLY A 281 7.44 11.16 12.18
C GLY A 281 5.92 11.08 11.98
N GLY A 282 5.42 10.04 11.31
CA GLY A 282 3.99 9.77 11.13
C GLY A 282 3.26 10.64 10.09
N GLY A 283 3.97 11.29 9.15
CA GLY A 283 3.36 12.21 8.18
C GLY A 283 3.70 11.92 6.72
N THR A 284 2.78 12.28 5.82
CA THR A 284 2.92 12.22 4.35
C THR A 284 3.57 13.49 3.77
N SER A 285 4.61 14.01 4.42
CA SER A 285 5.36 15.15 3.88
C SER A 285 6.41 14.69 2.88
N MET A 286 6.82 15.57 1.96
CA MET A 286 7.86 15.28 0.96
C MET A 286 9.16 14.80 1.61
N GLU A 287 9.59 15.49 2.68
CA GLU A 287 10.80 15.16 3.44
C GLU A 287 10.69 13.79 4.13
N ALA A 288 9.54 13.47 4.71
CA ALA A 288 9.31 12.19 5.37
C ALA A 288 9.35 11.04 4.35
N MET A 289 8.74 11.22 3.18
CA MET A 289 8.79 10.24 2.09
C MET A 289 10.22 10.04 1.56
N GLU A 290 10.99 11.11 1.35
CA GLU A 290 12.39 10.99 0.91
C GLU A 290 13.24 10.27 1.96
N LYS A 291 13.07 10.61 3.25
CA LYS A 291 13.83 9.97 4.33
C LYS A 291 13.50 8.48 4.44
N ALA A 292 12.23 8.11 4.30
CA ALA A 292 11.79 6.71 4.22
C ALA A 292 12.39 6.01 3.01
N PHE A 293 12.33 6.63 1.83
CA PHE A 293 12.89 6.07 0.60
C PHE A 293 14.39 5.78 0.74
N ARG A 294 15.17 6.74 1.24
CA ARG A 294 16.63 6.58 1.45
C ARG A 294 16.95 5.51 2.49
N SER A 295 16.18 5.47 3.58
CA SER A 295 16.33 4.47 4.65
C SER A 295 16.14 3.04 4.13
N ILE A 296 15.05 2.82 3.39
CA ILE A 296 14.71 1.51 2.82
C ILE A 296 15.70 1.11 1.73
N THR A 297 15.95 1.98 0.75
CA THR A 297 16.82 1.65 -0.39
C THR A 297 18.28 1.39 0.02
N GLY A 298 18.78 2.11 1.02
CA GLY A 298 20.09 1.86 1.63
C GLY A 298 20.20 0.46 2.24
N LYS A 299 19.13 -0.06 2.85
CA LYS A 299 19.10 -1.42 3.40
C LYS A 299 18.90 -2.49 2.34
N ALA A 300 18.08 -2.21 1.32
CA ALA A 300 17.80 -3.12 0.22
C ALA A 300 19.03 -3.37 -0.70
N ASN A 301 20.12 -2.63 -0.51
CA ASN A 301 21.34 -2.73 -1.31
C ASN A 301 21.05 -2.59 -2.82
N VAL A 302 20.28 -1.57 -3.15
CA VAL A 302 19.98 -1.13 -4.52
C VAL A 302 20.66 0.21 -4.75
N ARG A 303 21.21 0.43 -5.94
CA ARG A 303 21.81 1.72 -6.28
C ARG A 303 20.68 2.69 -6.59
N THR A 304 20.62 3.82 -5.89
CA THR A 304 19.63 4.86 -6.17
C THR A 304 20.26 6.05 -6.88
N ILE A 305 19.56 6.58 -7.88
CA ILE A 305 19.90 7.83 -8.57
C ILE A 305 18.72 8.76 -8.39
N LYS A 306 18.96 9.93 -7.80
CA LYS A 306 17.98 11.01 -7.76
C LYS A 306 18.08 11.78 -9.08
N ILE A 307 17.00 11.81 -9.85
CA ILE A 307 16.95 12.37 -11.21
C ILE A 307 16.36 13.78 -11.17
N ILE A 308 15.23 13.92 -10.51
CA ILE A 308 14.55 15.20 -10.26
C ILE A 308 14.33 15.30 -8.75
N GLU A 309 14.52 16.50 -8.21
CA GLU A 309 14.28 16.80 -6.81
C GLU A 309 13.60 18.16 -6.66
N PHE A 310 12.88 18.33 -5.55
CA PHE A 310 12.26 19.59 -5.22
C PHE A 310 13.34 20.63 -4.89
N ASP A 311 13.35 21.72 -5.66
CA ASP A 311 14.28 22.84 -5.48
C ASP A 311 13.50 24.09 -5.04
N GLU A 312 13.78 24.60 -3.84
CA GLU A 312 13.07 25.75 -3.28
C GLU A 312 13.22 27.01 -4.14
N ASN A 313 14.39 27.21 -4.77
CA ASN A 313 14.62 28.36 -5.62
C ASN A 313 13.80 28.30 -6.92
N GLN A 314 13.69 27.11 -7.51
CA GLN A 314 12.83 26.84 -8.64
C GLN A 314 11.37 26.99 -8.24
N PHE A 315 10.97 26.53 -7.06
CA PHE A 315 9.62 26.71 -6.57
C PHE A 315 9.25 28.20 -6.39
N LYS A 316 10.16 29.01 -5.84
CA LYS A 316 9.98 30.48 -5.78
C LYS A 316 9.87 31.10 -7.18
N ARG A 317 10.65 30.59 -8.16
CA ARG A 317 10.53 31.02 -9.57
C ARG A 317 9.17 30.63 -10.15
N ASP A 318 8.71 29.41 -9.91
CA ASP A 318 7.43 28.87 -10.36
C ASP A 318 6.27 29.73 -9.84
N ILE A 319 6.27 30.12 -8.56
CA ILE A 319 5.28 31.05 -7.99
C ILE A 319 5.30 32.41 -8.72
N ARG A 320 6.49 32.97 -9.00
CA ARG A 320 6.60 34.24 -9.73
C ARG A 320 6.09 34.15 -11.17
N TYR A 321 6.36 33.05 -11.87
CA TYR A 321 5.83 32.81 -13.22
C TYR A 321 4.31 32.65 -13.17
N TYR A 322 3.79 31.85 -12.23
CA TYR A 322 2.36 31.67 -12.01
C TYR A 322 1.68 33.01 -11.71
N ASN A 323 2.16 33.81 -10.77
CA ASN A 323 1.53 35.09 -10.43
C ASN A 323 1.43 36.04 -11.64
N ARG A 324 2.45 36.06 -12.52
CA ARG A 324 2.38 36.83 -13.77
C ARG A 324 1.28 36.33 -14.70
N ALA A 325 1.18 35.01 -14.89
CA ALA A 325 0.18 34.40 -15.74
C ALA A 325 -1.25 34.55 -15.17
N ALA A 326 -1.42 34.24 -13.88
CA ALA A 326 -2.66 34.38 -13.14
C ALA A 326 -3.17 35.82 -13.14
N LYS A 327 -2.30 36.82 -12.94
CA LYS A 327 -2.68 38.24 -13.03
C LYS A 327 -3.19 38.61 -14.42
N LYS A 328 -2.56 38.13 -15.48
CA LYS A 328 -3.02 38.36 -16.87
C LYS A 328 -4.37 37.69 -17.15
N ALA A 329 -4.63 36.56 -16.50
CA ALA A 329 -5.87 35.80 -16.62
C ALA A 329 -6.95 36.19 -15.59
N GLU A 330 -6.73 37.25 -14.81
CA GLU A 330 -7.64 37.72 -13.75
C GLU A 330 -7.98 36.63 -12.70
N LYS A 331 -7.01 35.75 -12.41
CA LYS A 331 -7.11 34.69 -11.40
C LYS A 331 -6.39 35.05 -10.10
N ALA A 332 -6.70 34.30 -9.04
CA ALA A 332 -6.06 34.45 -7.74
C ALA A 332 -4.54 34.22 -7.82
N THR A 333 -3.80 35.16 -7.24
CA THR A 333 -2.34 35.17 -7.13
C THR A 333 -1.90 34.82 -5.69
N PHE A 334 -0.62 34.50 -5.54
CA PHE A 334 0.05 34.34 -4.26
C PHE A 334 0.97 35.53 -4.01
N ASP A 335 0.38 36.71 -3.78
CA ASP A 335 1.10 37.99 -3.63
C ASP A 335 1.74 38.11 -2.23
N TYR A 336 2.76 37.29 -1.98
CA TYR A 336 3.60 37.33 -0.80
C TYR A 336 5.01 37.76 -1.19
N ASP A 337 5.70 38.47 -0.29
CA ASP A 337 7.14 38.69 -0.41
C ASP A 337 7.86 37.35 -0.16
N LEU A 338 8.37 36.74 -1.22
CA LEU A 338 9.04 35.43 -1.17
C LEU A 338 10.47 35.50 -0.61
N ASP A 339 10.99 36.70 -0.35
CA ASP A 339 12.27 36.91 0.33
C ASP A 339 12.07 37.00 1.86
N GLU A 340 10.87 37.41 2.31
CA GLU A 340 10.49 37.44 3.73
C GLU A 340 9.71 36.19 4.18
N TRP A 341 8.89 35.59 3.31
CA TRP A 341 7.97 34.51 3.66
C TRP A 341 8.19 33.24 2.81
N ILE A 342 8.06 32.08 3.47
CA ILE A 342 8.05 30.78 2.80
C ILE A 342 6.61 30.36 2.56
N ILE A 343 6.27 30.12 1.29
CA ILE A 343 4.99 29.53 0.91
C ILE A 343 5.10 28.01 1.03
N SER A 344 4.20 27.40 1.81
CA SER A 344 4.08 25.94 1.88
C SER A 344 3.74 25.38 0.49
N PRO A 345 4.53 24.44 -0.06
CA PRO A 345 4.23 23.81 -1.35
C PRO A 345 2.87 23.13 -1.38
N THR A 346 2.51 22.42 -0.30
CA THR A 346 1.19 21.82 -0.10
C THR A 346 0.06 22.84 -0.23
N MET A 347 0.22 24.02 0.40
CA MET A 347 -0.78 25.08 0.34
C MET A 347 -0.90 25.63 -1.08
N PHE A 348 0.23 25.91 -1.73
CA PHE A 348 0.27 26.38 -3.11
C PHE A 348 -0.46 25.40 -4.05
N TRP A 349 -0.07 24.12 -4.05
CA TRP A 349 -0.68 23.10 -4.91
C TRP A 349 -2.18 22.90 -4.67
N SER A 350 -2.66 23.11 -3.44
CA SER A 350 -4.09 23.00 -3.10
C SER A 350 -4.95 24.18 -3.59
N ARG A 351 -4.34 25.31 -4.00
CA ARG A 351 -5.04 26.57 -4.30
C ARG A 351 -4.74 27.15 -5.68
N VAL A 352 -3.69 26.66 -6.34
CA VAL A 352 -3.27 27.11 -7.64
C VAL A 352 -4.36 26.81 -8.68
N ASP A 353 -4.54 27.69 -9.68
CA ASP A 353 -5.30 27.34 -10.88
C ASP A 353 -4.47 26.32 -11.69
N PRO A 354 -4.96 25.06 -11.83
CA PRO A 354 -4.14 23.97 -12.35
C PRO A 354 -3.78 24.15 -13.82
N GLU A 355 -4.66 24.76 -14.62
CA GLU A 355 -4.43 24.97 -16.06
C GLU A 355 -3.34 26.02 -16.28
N ILE A 356 -3.39 27.14 -15.55
CA ILE A 356 -2.37 28.19 -15.62
C ILE A 356 -1.02 27.66 -15.15
N PHE A 357 -1.00 26.89 -14.05
CA PHE A 357 0.24 26.32 -13.55
C PHE A 357 0.84 25.32 -14.55
N ARG A 358 0.00 24.50 -15.19
CA ARG A 358 0.41 23.58 -16.25
C ARG A 358 1.08 24.30 -17.42
N GLU A 359 0.45 25.35 -17.94
CA GLU A 359 1.04 26.16 -19.02
C GLU A 359 2.40 26.75 -18.62
N VAL A 360 2.47 27.33 -17.41
CA VAL A 360 3.72 27.90 -16.88
C VAL A 360 4.82 26.86 -16.75
N LYS A 361 4.50 25.64 -16.30
CA LYS A 361 5.47 24.56 -16.10
C LYS A 361 5.89 23.91 -17.41
N ALA A 362 4.97 23.75 -18.37
CA ALA A 362 5.23 23.15 -19.67
C ALA A 362 6.22 23.98 -20.51
N ASP A 363 6.22 25.31 -20.37
CA ASP A 363 7.14 26.21 -21.06
C ASP A 363 8.59 26.21 -20.49
N GLN A 364 8.84 25.50 -19.39
CA GLN A 364 10.16 25.47 -18.77
C GLN A 364 11.01 24.32 -19.31
N ASN A 365 12.33 24.55 -19.44
CA ASN A 365 13.30 23.50 -19.79
C ASN A 365 13.25 22.26 -18.88
N GLY A 366 12.75 22.42 -17.65
CA GLY A 366 12.54 21.31 -16.72
C GLY A 366 11.54 20.27 -17.23
N PHE A 367 10.55 20.67 -18.04
CA PHE A 367 9.58 19.76 -18.63
C PHE A 367 10.22 18.87 -19.70
N GLU A 368 11.04 19.45 -20.58
CA GLU A 368 11.81 18.67 -21.57
C GLU A 368 12.76 17.69 -20.86
N PHE A 369 13.46 18.16 -19.82
CA PHE A 369 14.33 17.30 -19.00
C PHE A 369 13.56 16.13 -18.37
N PHE A 370 12.37 16.39 -17.83
CA PHE A 370 11.48 15.37 -17.26
C PHE A 370 11.13 14.28 -18.28
N ASN A 371 10.67 14.67 -19.47
CA ASN A 371 10.31 13.72 -20.53
C ASN A 371 11.52 12.90 -21.01
N ASN A 372 12.66 13.58 -21.25
CA ASN A 372 13.89 12.93 -21.70
C ASN A 372 14.38 11.90 -20.68
N LYS A 373 14.29 12.20 -19.38
CA LYS A 373 14.70 11.25 -18.34
C LYS A 373 13.74 10.09 -18.17
N ILE A 374 12.43 10.30 -18.30
CA ILE A 374 11.48 9.18 -18.32
C ILE A 374 11.83 8.24 -19.46
N LYS A 375 11.96 8.78 -20.68
CA LYS A 375 12.33 7.99 -21.86
C LYS A 375 13.65 7.23 -21.67
N GLU A 376 14.70 7.92 -21.23
CA GLU A 376 16.04 7.33 -21.00
C GLU A 376 15.99 6.07 -20.12
N TYR A 377 15.26 6.11 -19.00
CA TYR A 377 15.22 5.01 -18.05
C TYR A 377 14.22 3.92 -18.42
N ILE A 378 13.05 4.30 -18.97
CA ILE A 378 12.07 3.32 -19.46
C ILE A 378 12.66 2.50 -20.61
N ASP A 379 13.38 3.11 -21.55
CA ASP A 379 14.04 2.39 -22.65
C ASP A 379 15.10 1.39 -22.16
N GLN A 380 15.68 1.63 -20.98
CA GLN A 380 16.60 0.70 -20.30
C GLN A 380 15.90 -0.36 -19.46
N GLY A 381 14.57 -0.40 -19.45
CA GLY A 381 13.81 -1.34 -18.63
C GLY A 381 13.73 -0.96 -17.14
N VAL A 382 14.04 0.29 -16.77
CA VAL A 382 14.12 0.73 -15.37
C VAL A 382 12.85 1.49 -14.97
N PRO A 383 12.01 0.96 -14.06
CA PRO A 383 10.89 1.71 -13.52
C PRO A 383 11.39 2.87 -12.66
N LEU A 384 10.67 3.99 -12.69
CA LEU A 384 11.02 5.19 -11.95
C LEU A 384 10.10 5.39 -10.76
N CYS A 385 10.68 5.53 -9.56
CA CYS A 385 9.93 5.88 -8.36
C CYS A 385 9.63 7.39 -8.41
N TRP A 386 8.35 7.73 -8.44
CA TRP A 386 7.86 9.07 -8.66
C TRP A 386 7.12 9.54 -7.41
N THR A 387 7.65 10.55 -6.73
CA THR A 387 6.93 11.23 -5.64
C THR A 387 6.19 12.43 -6.18
N LEU A 388 4.97 12.61 -5.71
CA LEU A 388 4.04 13.60 -6.23
C LEU A 388 3.08 14.12 -5.16
N TYR A 389 2.34 15.16 -5.51
CA TYR A 389 1.23 15.69 -4.73
C TYR A 389 -0.12 15.46 -5.43
N LEU A 390 -1.00 14.69 -4.80
CA LEU A 390 -2.34 14.37 -5.31
C LEU A 390 -3.30 15.54 -5.17
N GLY A 391 -4.30 15.57 -6.06
CA GLY A 391 -5.45 16.46 -5.98
C GLY A 391 -5.35 17.77 -6.78
N MET A 392 -4.22 18.03 -7.45
CA MET A 392 -4.09 19.17 -8.37
C MET A 392 -4.91 18.96 -9.66
N PHE A 393 -4.85 17.76 -10.23
CA PHE A 393 -5.63 17.36 -11.39
C PHE A 393 -6.59 16.23 -11.00
N LYS A 394 -7.74 16.16 -11.66
CA LYS A 394 -8.76 15.14 -11.38
C LYS A 394 -8.29 13.79 -11.93
N GLU A 395 -8.16 12.79 -11.05
CA GLU A 395 -7.65 11.46 -11.39
C GLU A 395 -8.65 10.33 -11.07
N GLY A 396 -9.89 10.38 -11.58
CA GLY A 396 -10.89 9.33 -11.30
C GLY A 396 -11.19 9.16 -9.80
N ASP A 397 -11.75 8.00 -9.44
CA ASP A 397 -12.02 7.67 -8.03
C ASP A 397 -10.76 7.06 -7.40
N LEU A 398 -10.10 7.81 -6.52
CA LEU A 398 -8.90 7.39 -5.83
C LEU A 398 -9.17 7.13 -4.34
N PRO A 399 -8.58 6.08 -3.74
CA PRO A 399 -8.61 5.87 -2.29
C PRO A 399 -8.07 7.06 -1.48
N GLN A 400 -7.13 7.82 -2.06
CA GLN A 400 -6.62 9.07 -1.51
C GLN A 400 -6.81 10.19 -2.54
N SER A 401 -7.57 11.22 -2.20
CA SER A 401 -7.88 12.32 -3.13
C SER A 401 -6.84 13.44 -3.15
N HIS A 402 -6.09 13.64 -2.05
CA HIS A 402 -5.11 14.73 -1.90
C HIS A 402 -3.92 14.30 -1.02
N GLY A 403 -2.80 15.02 -1.13
CA GLY A 403 -1.62 14.84 -0.27
C GLY A 403 -0.43 14.21 -0.98
N GLY A 404 0.69 14.07 -0.27
CA GLY A 404 1.87 13.41 -0.81
C GLY A 404 1.61 11.95 -1.17
N HIS A 405 2.26 11.47 -2.22
CA HIS A 405 2.17 10.06 -2.64
C HIS A 405 3.43 9.62 -3.37
N MET A 406 3.62 8.30 -3.51
CA MET A 406 4.67 7.70 -4.33
C MET A 406 4.07 6.64 -5.27
N ARG A 407 4.36 6.77 -6.56
CA ARG A 407 3.93 5.88 -7.65
C ARG A 407 5.14 5.37 -8.44
N LEU A 408 4.89 4.45 -9.38
CA LEU A 408 5.87 4.10 -10.40
C LEU A 408 5.50 4.73 -11.75
N ILE A 409 6.43 5.42 -12.39
CA ILE A 409 6.36 5.66 -13.84
C ILE A 409 6.95 4.41 -14.51
N ILE A 410 6.15 3.80 -15.38
CA ILE A 410 6.45 2.54 -16.04
C ILE A 410 6.44 2.66 -17.56
N GLY A 411 6.19 3.84 -18.12
CA GLY A 411 6.17 4.05 -19.55
C GLY A 411 5.86 5.48 -19.96
N TYR A 412 5.77 5.69 -21.26
CA TYR A 412 5.45 6.96 -21.88
C TYR A 412 4.80 6.73 -23.25
N ASP A 413 4.11 7.75 -23.75
CA ASP A 413 3.64 7.85 -25.14
C ASP A 413 4.06 9.20 -25.71
N GLU A 414 4.98 9.17 -26.68
CA GLU A 414 5.54 10.39 -27.30
C GLU A 414 4.50 11.12 -28.16
N ALA A 415 3.55 10.40 -28.77
CA ALA A 415 2.58 11.01 -29.66
C ALA A 415 1.50 11.76 -28.89
N THR A 416 1.04 11.20 -27.77
CA THR A 416 0.03 11.85 -26.91
C THR A 416 0.64 12.71 -25.80
N GLN A 417 1.97 12.69 -25.63
CA GLN A 417 2.68 13.37 -24.55
C GLN A 417 2.16 12.93 -23.17
N GLU A 418 1.98 11.62 -22.99
CA GLU A 418 1.49 11.01 -21.76
C GLU A 418 2.60 10.20 -21.06
N ILE A 419 2.54 10.16 -19.74
CA ILE A 419 3.25 9.14 -18.97
C ILE A 419 2.32 7.96 -18.71
N ILE A 420 2.90 6.76 -18.65
CA ILE A 420 2.21 5.55 -18.20
C ILE A 420 2.74 5.24 -16.83
N TYR A 421 1.85 5.15 -15.84
CA TYR A 421 2.22 4.97 -14.45
C TYR A 421 1.39 3.88 -13.80
N SER A 422 1.87 3.41 -12.66
CA SER A 422 1.15 2.46 -11.82
C SER A 422 1.10 2.94 -10.38
N ASP A 423 -0.08 2.83 -9.80
CA ASP A 423 -0.33 3.10 -8.39
C ASP A 423 -0.26 1.80 -7.58
N SER A 424 -0.11 1.90 -6.26
CA SER A 424 -0.05 0.76 -5.33
C SER A 424 -1.38 0.47 -4.64
N TRP A 425 -2.51 0.78 -5.28
CA TRP A 425 -3.86 0.53 -4.75
C TRP A 425 -4.49 -0.79 -5.23
N GLY A 426 -3.68 -1.73 -5.72
CA GLY A 426 -4.17 -3.04 -6.13
C GLY A 426 -4.82 -3.05 -7.51
N GLU A 427 -5.89 -3.84 -7.66
CA GLU A 427 -6.57 -4.10 -8.92
C GLU A 427 -7.12 -2.82 -9.58
N GLY A 428 -6.88 -2.68 -10.89
CA GLY A 428 -7.30 -1.52 -11.69
C GLY A 428 -6.31 -0.35 -11.68
N HIS A 429 -5.25 -0.43 -10.88
CA HIS A 429 -4.23 0.62 -10.73
C HIS A 429 -2.86 0.25 -11.34
N GLU A 430 -2.79 -0.84 -12.11
CA GLU A 430 -1.57 -1.39 -12.70
C GLU A 430 -1.02 -0.54 -13.85
N LYS A 431 -1.90 0.06 -14.65
CA LYS A 431 -1.51 0.79 -15.87
C LYS A 431 -2.48 1.94 -16.11
N LYS A 432 -2.10 3.11 -15.63
CA LYS A 432 -2.83 4.38 -15.80
C LYS A 432 -2.05 5.31 -16.73
N ARG A 433 -2.74 6.32 -17.26
CA ARG A 433 -2.18 7.35 -18.13
C ARG A 433 -2.54 8.72 -17.60
N MET A 434 -1.65 9.66 -17.80
CA MET A 434 -1.93 11.08 -17.64
C MET A 434 -0.98 11.90 -18.51
N ARG A 435 -1.34 13.14 -18.79
CA ARG A 435 -0.48 14.04 -19.55
C ARG A 435 0.82 14.28 -18.80
N ALA A 436 1.93 14.30 -19.53
CA ALA A 436 3.26 14.48 -18.95
C ALA A 436 3.42 15.85 -18.29
N ASP A 437 2.78 16.90 -18.82
CA ASP A 437 2.80 18.25 -18.26
C ASP A 437 2.06 18.32 -16.91
N GLU A 438 0.92 17.65 -16.78
CA GLU A 438 0.20 17.47 -15.51
C GLU A 438 1.06 16.69 -14.50
N ALA A 439 1.67 15.58 -14.93
CA ALA A 439 2.56 14.80 -14.08
C ALA A 439 3.74 15.63 -13.59
N PHE A 440 4.36 16.44 -14.46
CA PHE A 440 5.47 17.31 -14.11
C PHE A 440 5.08 18.39 -13.08
N CYS A 441 3.87 18.94 -13.17
CA CYS A 441 3.35 19.90 -12.18
C CYS A 441 3.19 19.30 -10.78
N MET A 442 2.79 18.03 -10.71
CA MET A 442 2.59 17.30 -9.47
C MET A 442 3.89 16.73 -8.89
N THR A 443 4.96 16.68 -9.68
CA THR A 443 6.21 16.00 -9.32
C THR A 443 6.96 16.73 -8.23
N THR A 444 7.34 15.98 -7.19
CA THR A 444 8.22 16.45 -6.12
C THR A 444 9.62 15.85 -6.23
N ALA A 445 9.73 14.60 -6.68
CA ALA A 445 11.01 13.98 -7.04
C ALA A 445 10.82 12.76 -7.96
N ILE A 446 11.89 12.40 -8.67
CA ILE A 446 12.00 11.16 -9.44
C ILE A 446 13.31 10.46 -9.07
N TYR A 447 13.21 9.17 -8.79
CA TYR A 447 14.33 8.30 -8.48
C TYR A 447 14.38 7.11 -9.43
N ALA A 448 15.57 6.73 -9.87
CA ALA A 448 15.82 5.41 -10.42
C ALA A 448 16.45 4.52 -9.36
N MET A 449 15.92 3.31 -9.20
CA MET A 449 16.55 2.24 -8.44
C MET A 449 17.16 1.26 -9.43
N LEU A 450 18.47 1.07 -9.40
CA LEU A 450 19.18 0.15 -10.29
C LEU A 450 19.61 -1.11 -9.55
N PRO A 451 19.55 -2.29 -10.19
CA PRO A 451 20.19 -3.49 -9.69
C PRO A 451 21.69 -3.22 -9.44
N THR A 452 22.23 -3.77 -8.35
CA THR A 452 23.65 -3.62 -7.99
C THR A 452 24.57 -4.58 -8.76
N ARG A 453 24.02 -5.51 -9.56
CA ARG A 453 24.75 -6.53 -10.34
C ARG A 453 24.10 -6.81 -11.67
#